data_AF-A0A7T1FAY2-F1
#
_entry.id   AF-A0A7T1FAY2-F1
#
_cell.length_a   1.000
_cell.length_b   1.000
_cell.length_c   1.000
_cell.angle_alpha   90.00
_cell.angle_beta   90.00
_cell.angle_gamma   90.00
#
_symmetry.space_group_name_H-M   'P 1'
#
loop_
_entity.id
_entity.type
_entity.pdbx_description
1 polymer ?
#
loop_
_entity_poly.entity_id
_entity_poly.type
_entity_poly.pdbx_seq_one_letter_code
_entity_poly.pdbx_strand_id
1 'polypeptide(L)'
;MIFKGEEISIRELARRTGISYGTLEYRYNQQGLRDDDLLNGKDYRKTNMFTYNGEAHEITTEERNNIISRNLNLKLVQKRLDAGWDYDLATNLSKAYVTMDNTICLQIKVNKHFYHIPYDELPDLQEQGISPQSIRNTLRKGGIYDIVPTGTVVYINGVRTTGEADVFDEMEDEYIEKKVQAYKAERHREKKPHLFQVPQKHTESKYAKYLWESYTFKCKEVAK
;
A
#
# COMPACT_ATOMS: atom_id res chain seq x y z
N MET A 1 23.16 9.56 -23.69
CA MET A 1 24.39 9.31 -22.91
C MET A 1 25.55 9.22 -23.89
N ILE A 2 26.78 9.51 -23.47
CA ILE A 2 27.95 9.37 -24.35
C ILE A 2 28.52 7.95 -24.16
N PHE A 3 28.72 7.25 -25.28
CA PHE A 3 29.37 5.94 -25.32
C PHE A 3 30.42 5.96 -26.44
N LYS A 4 31.70 5.83 -26.09
CA LYS A 4 32.85 5.92 -27.01
C LYS A 4 32.83 7.19 -27.87
N GLY A 5 32.39 8.31 -27.28
CA GLY A 5 32.28 9.60 -27.96
C GLY A 5 31.04 9.78 -28.86
N GLU A 6 30.19 8.76 -29.01
CA GLU A 6 28.90 8.87 -29.71
C GLU A 6 27.78 9.17 -28.71
N GLU A 7 26.89 10.11 -29.03
CA GLU A 7 25.66 10.30 -28.26
C GLU A 7 24.65 9.22 -28.65
N ILE A 8 24.44 8.27 -27.73
CA ILE A 8 23.55 7.13 -27.93
C ILE A 8 22.52 7.04 -26.80
N SER A 9 21.36 6.47 -27.10
CA SER A 9 20.36 6.10 -26.08
C SER A 9 20.67 4.74 -25.45
N ILE A 10 20.32 4.55 -24.17
CA ILE A 10 20.49 3.25 -23.49
C ILE A 10 19.73 2.13 -24.22
N ARG A 11 18.56 2.44 -24.80
CA ARG A 11 17.78 1.48 -25.60
C ARG A 11 18.50 1.06 -26.88
N GLU A 12 19.16 1.99 -27.54
CA GLU A 12 19.90 1.70 -28.76
C GLU A 12 21.18 0.92 -28.45
N LEU A 13 21.87 1.27 -27.36
CA LEU A 13 23.02 0.48 -26.89
C LEU A 13 22.61 -0.95 -26.52
N ALA A 14 21.46 -1.14 -25.87
CA ALA A 14 20.91 -2.46 -25.55
C ALA A 14 20.72 -3.32 -26.81
N ARG A 15 20.20 -2.72 -27.90
CA ARG A 15 20.05 -3.40 -29.19
C ARG A 15 21.39 -3.75 -29.85
N ARG A 16 22.36 -2.83 -29.82
CA ARG A 16 23.68 -3.04 -30.43
C ARG A 16 24.51 -4.11 -29.69
N THR A 17 24.38 -4.19 -28.37
CA THR A 17 25.23 -5.03 -27.50
C THR A 17 24.57 -6.34 -27.08
N GLY A 18 23.25 -6.48 -27.24
CA GLY A 18 22.48 -7.62 -26.75
C GLY A 18 22.26 -7.63 -25.23
N ILE A 19 22.77 -6.63 -24.50
CA ILE A 19 22.57 -6.50 -23.05
C ILE A 19 21.19 -5.90 -22.79
N SER A 20 20.47 -6.43 -21.79
CA SER A 20 19.13 -5.93 -21.47
C SER A 20 19.14 -4.44 -21.11
N TYR A 21 18.09 -3.71 -21.52
CA TYR A 21 17.93 -2.29 -21.20
C TYR A 21 18.05 -2.03 -19.69
N GLY A 22 17.38 -2.85 -18.87
CA GLY A 22 17.42 -2.69 -17.41
C GLY A 22 18.82 -2.90 -16.82
N THR A 23 19.60 -3.81 -17.39
CA THR A 23 21.01 -4.01 -17.01
C THR A 23 21.86 -2.77 -17.32
N LEU A 24 21.76 -2.23 -18.54
CA LEU A 24 22.52 -1.03 -18.92
C LEU A 24 22.07 0.22 -18.14
N GLU A 25 20.76 0.38 -17.93
CA GLU A 25 20.20 1.48 -17.13
C GLU A 25 20.68 1.43 -15.68
N TYR A 26 20.69 0.25 -15.05
CA TYR A 26 21.21 0.06 -13.71
C TYR A 26 22.71 0.37 -13.62
N ARG A 27 23.52 -0.15 -14.56
CA ARG A 27 24.96 0.12 -14.62
C ARG A 27 25.25 1.61 -14.77
N TYR A 28 24.49 2.31 -15.63
CA TYR A 28 24.68 3.74 -15.88
C TYR A 28 24.21 4.62 -14.70
N ASN A 29 22.98 4.41 -14.21
CA ASN A 29 22.35 5.29 -13.23
C ASN A 29 22.73 4.96 -11.78
N GLN A 30 22.83 3.67 -11.43
CA GLN A 30 23.04 3.24 -10.04
C GLN A 30 24.51 2.98 -9.71
N GLN A 31 25.26 2.42 -10.67
CA GLN A 31 26.68 2.13 -10.48
C GLN A 31 27.61 3.23 -11.02
N GLY A 32 27.07 4.19 -11.78
CA GLY A 32 27.86 5.28 -12.36
C GLY A 32 28.81 4.85 -13.47
N LEU A 33 28.68 3.63 -14.01
CA LEU A 33 29.57 3.10 -15.05
C LEU A 33 29.38 3.87 -16.36
N ARG A 34 30.45 4.01 -17.14
CA ARG A 34 30.50 4.75 -18.40
C ARG A 34 31.27 3.94 -19.45
N ASP A 35 31.04 4.26 -20.72
CA ASP A 35 31.75 3.65 -21.85
C ASP A 35 31.88 2.12 -21.74
N ASP A 36 33.07 1.56 -21.94
CA ASP A 36 33.31 0.10 -21.93
C ASP A 36 32.93 -0.58 -20.61
N ASP A 37 32.98 0.13 -19.49
CA ASP A 37 32.57 -0.40 -18.19
C ASP A 37 31.06 -0.71 -18.15
N LEU A 38 30.25 -0.05 -18.99
CA LEU A 38 28.83 -0.37 -19.14
C LEU A 38 28.62 -1.77 -19.72
N LEU A 39 29.56 -2.30 -20.50
CA LEU A 39 29.45 -3.63 -21.09
C LEU A 39 29.86 -4.72 -20.09
N ASN A 40 30.81 -4.42 -19.23
CA ASN A 40 31.43 -5.38 -18.30
C ASN A 40 30.95 -5.27 -16.85
N GLY A 41 30.03 -4.34 -16.55
CA GLY A 41 29.46 -4.16 -15.22
C GLY A 41 28.69 -5.38 -14.70
N LYS A 42 28.32 -5.38 -13.42
CA LYS A 42 27.49 -6.45 -12.86
C LYS A 42 26.13 -6.47 -13.54
N ASP A 43 25.59 -7.66 -13.76
CA ASP A 43 24.23 -7.80 -14.25
C ASP A 43 23.23 -7.25 -13.24
N TYR A 44 22.22 -6.55 -13.75
CA TYR A 44 21.07 -6.19 -12.94
C TYR A 44 20.33 -7.48 -12.56
N ARG A 45 20.50 -7.90 -11.32
CA ARG A 45 19.65 -8.91 -10.70
C ARG A 45 18.59 -8.17 -9.90
N LYS A 46 17.31 -8.37 -10.23
CA LYS A 46 16.24 -7.98 -9.30
C LYS A 46 16.54 -8.66 -7.97
N THR A 47 16.55 -7.90 -6.89
CA THR A 47 16.76 -8.42 -5.55
C THR A 47 15.65 -9.42 -5.27
N ASN A 48 16.03 -10.67 -5.02
CA ASN A 48 15.12 -11.76 -4.71
C ASN A 48 15.06 -12.00 -3.21
N MET A 49 15.26 -10.93 -2.44
CA MET A 49 15.41 -11.06 -1.01
C MET A 49 14.25 -10.34 -0.35
N PHE A 50 13.69 -10.98 0.65
CA PHE A 50 12.83 -10.33 1.63
C PHE A 50 13.47 -10.48 3.01
N THR A 51 13.21 -9.51 3.87
CA THR A 51 13.61 -9.58 5.27
C THR A 51 12.50 -10.26 6.06
N TYR A 52 12.82 -11.35 6.74
CA TYR A 52 11.92 -12.09 7.61
C TYR A 52 12.61 -12.34 8.94
N ASN A 53 11.97 -11.96 10.05
CA ASN A 53 12.53 -12.07 11.39
C ASN A 53 13.93 -11.44 11.57
N GLY A 54 14.23 -10.37 10.83
CA GLY A 54 15.52 -9.68 10.87
C GLY A 54 16.62 -10.34 10.03
N GLU A 55 16.34 -11.49 9.41
CA GLU A 55 17.26 -12.17 8.50
C GLU A 55 16.85 -11.94 7.05
N ALA A 56 17.85 -11.91 6.17
CA ALA A 56 17.61 -11.76 4.75
C ALA A 56 17.43 -13.14 4.11
N HIS A 57 16.22 -13.42 3.63
CA HIS A 57 15.87 -14.69 3.02
C HIS A 57 15.88 -14.57 1.50
N GLU A 58 16.60 -15.47 0.82
CA GLU A 58 16.62 -15.55 -0.63
C GLU A 58 15.44 -16.37 -1.14
N ILE A 59 14.61 -15.79 -1.99
CA ILE A 59 13.45 -16.44 -2.58
C ILE A 59 13.92 -17.56 -3.50
N THR A 60 13.50 -18.78 -3.18
CA THR A 60 13.70 -19.95 -4.02
C THR A 60 12.95 -19.83 -5.35
N THR A 61 13.33 -20.61 -6.35
CA THR A 61 12.62 -20.64 -7.64
C THR A 61 11.16 -21.06 -7.49
N GLU A 62 10.85 -21.96 -6.57
CA GLU A 62 9.48 -22.44 -6.30
C GLU A 62 8.60 -21.35 -5.67
N GLU A 63 9.09 -20.67 -4.63
CA GLU A 63 8.37 -19.57 -3.96
C GLU A 63 8.10 -18.42 -4.93
N ARG A 64 9.09 -18.11 -5.78
CA ARG A 64 8.91 -17.14 -6.86
C ARG A 64 7.78 -17.54 -7.79
N ASN A 65 7.75 -18.79 -8.23
CA ASN A 65 6.71 -19.28 -9.13
C ASN A 65 5.33 -19.23 -8.44
N ASN A 66 5.27 -19.51 -7.14
CA ASN A 66 4.05 -19.38 -6.32
C ASN A 66 3.57 -17.93 -6.20
N ILE A 67 4.48 -16.97 -6.00
CA ILE A 67 4.17 -15.54 -5.95
C ILE A 67 3.64 -15.08 -7.31
N ILE A 68 4.29 -15.49 -8.41
CA ILE A 68 3.90 -15.11 -9.77
C ILE A 68 2.55 -15.72 -10.14
N SER A 69 2.34 -17.02 -9.88
CA SER A 69 1.08 -17.71 -10.22
C SER A 69 -0.12 -17.10 -9.50
N ARG A 70 0.07 -16.57 -8.29
CA ARG A 70 -0.94 -15.87 -7.50
C ARG A 70 -1.05 -14.37 -7.81
N ASN A 71 -0.31 -13.87 -8.80
CA ASN A 71 -0.26 -12.45 -9.17
C ASN A 71 0.08 -11.54 -7.97
N LEU A 72 1.00 -12.01 -7.13
CA LEU A 72 1.54 -11.28 -5.98
C LEU A 72 2.83 -10.56 -6.37
N ASN A 73 3.13 -9.49 -5.63
CA ASN A 73 4.37 -8.73 -5.80
C ASN A 73 5.24 -8.95 -4.56
N LEU A 74 6.56 -9.10 -4.75
CA LEU A 74 7.51 -9.23 -3.65
C LEU A 74 7.41 -8.06 -2.65
N LYS A 75 7.17 -6.84 -3.13
CA LYS A 75 6.94 -5.68 -2.24
C LYS A 75 5.71 -5.86 -1.34
N LEU A 76 4.68 -6.53 -1.83
CA LEU A 76 3.47 -6.82 -1.06
C LEU A 76 3.74 -7.90 -0.02
N VAL A 77 4.49 -8.94 -0.39
CA VAL A 77 4.91 -10.00 0.55
C VAL A 77 5.75 -9.40 1.67
N GLN A 78 6.73 -8.55 1.36
CA GLN A 78 7.51 -7.84 2.39
C GLN A 78 6.60 -7.04 3.33
N LYS A 79 5.67 -6.26 2.78
CA LYS A 79 4.71 -5.49 3.58
C LYS A 79 3.87 -6.35 4.53
N ARG A 80 3.55 -7.60 4.13
CA ARG A 80 2.82 -8.56 4.97
C ARG A 80 3.69 -9.08 6.10
N LEU A 81 4.92 -9.47 5.80
CA LEU A 81 5.89 -9.93 6.80
C LEU A 81 6.20 -8.82 7.81
N ASP A 82 6.38 -7.58 7.34
CA ASP A 82 6.57 -6.39 8.21
C ASP A 82 5.36 -6.12 9.12
N ALA A 83 4.17 -6.53 8.68
CA ALA A 83 2.94 -6.44 9.45
C ALA A 83 2.72 -7.64 10.40
N GLY A 84 3.71 -8.54 10.51
CA GLY A 84 3.68 -9.70 11.40
C GLY A 84 2.90 -10.90 10.85
N TRP A 85 2.71 -10.99 9.54
CA TRP A 85 2.07 -12.16 8.94
C TRP A 85 2.98 -13.39 9.05
N ASP A 86 2.35 -14.54 9.22
CA ASP A 86 3.02 -15.81 9.00
C ASP A 86 3.50 -15.93 7.55
N TYR A 87 4.63 -16.61 7.36
CA TYR A 87 5.28 -16.77 6.06
C TYR A 87 4.36 -17.43 5.02
N ASP A 88 3.65 -18.49 5.43
CA ASP A 88 2.77 -19.23 4.54
C ASP A 88 1.59 -18.36 4.12
N LEU A 89 0.96 -17.67 5.08
CA LEU A 89 -0.13 -16.74 4.81
C LEU A 89 0.33 -15.58 3.91
N ALA A 90 1.54 -15.05 4.12
CA ALA A 90 2.05 -13.92 3.36
C ALA A 90 2.24 -14.23 1.88
N THR A 91 2.63 -15.46 1.55
CA THR A 91 2.94 -15.94 0.19
C THR A 91 1.75 -16.59 -0.49
N ASN A 92 0.86 -17.25 0.26
CA ASN A 92 -0.26 -18.00 -0.32
C ASN A 92 -1.54 -17.18 -0.46
N LEU A 93 -1.80 -16.21 0.41
CA LEU A 93 -3.03 -15.42 0.35
C LEU A 93 -3.04 -14.47 -0.84
N SER A 94 -4.19 -14.37 -1.51
CA SER A 94 -4.37 -13.45 -2.65
C SER A 94 -4.16 -11.98 -2.26
N LYS A 95 -3.93 -11.10 -3.24
CA LYS A 95 -3.78 -9.65 -3.02
C LYS A 95 -5.00 -8.95 -2.38
N ALA A 96 -6.14 -9.63 -2.31
CA ALA A 96 -7.35 -9.11 -1.66
C ALA A 96 -7.21 -9.07 -0.13
N TYR A 97 -6.26 -9.83 0.44
CA TYR A 97 -6.02 -9.80 1.87
C TYR A 97 -5.04 -8.69 2.25
N VAL A 98 -5.43 -7.89 3.24
CA VAL A 98 -4.72 -6.72 3.76
C VAL A 98 -4.72 -6.73 5.28
N THR A 99 -3.69 -6.15 5.90
CA THR A 99 -3.68 -5.97 7.36
C THR A 99 -4.50 -4.75 7.73
N MET A 100 -5.45 -4.90 8.64
CA MET A 100 -6.18 -3.82 9.30
C MET A 100 -6.10 -4.04 10.80
N ASP A 101 -5.63 -3.05 11.55
CA ASP A 101 -5.53 -3.10 13.01
C ASP A 101 -4.83 -4.36 13.54
N ASN A 102 -3.71 -4.73 12.93
CA ASN A 102 -2.93 -5.95 13.21
C ASN A 102 -3.70 -7.27 12.98
N THR A 103 -4.86 -7.21 12.34
CA THR A 103 -5.64 -8.39 11.92
C THR A 103 -5.56 -8.55 10.40
N ILE A 104 -5.46 -9.78 9.94
CA ILE A 104 -5.52 -10.10 8.51
C ILE A 104 -6.98 -10.02 8.09
N CYS A 105 -7.29 -9.22 7.08
CA CYS A 105 -8.67 -9.06 6.61
C CYS A 105 -8.78 -9.24 5.10
N LEU A 106 -9.88 -9.85 4.65
CA LEU A 106 -10.31 -9.83 3.25
C LEU A 106 -10.89 -8.47 2.91
N GLN A 107 -10.28 -7.77 1.96
CA GLN A 107 -10.78 -6.50 1.44
C GLN A 107 -11.74 -6.70 0.26
N ILE A 108 -12.96 -6.18 0.41
CA ILE A 108 -13.97 -6.13 -0.64
C ILE A 108 -14.28 -4.67 -0.94
N LYS A 109 -13.93 -4.23 -2.15
CA LYS A 109 -14.32 -2.92 -2.66
C LYS A 109 -15.67 -3.02 -3.37
N VAL A 110 -16.66 -2.26 -2.88
CA VAL A 110 -17.98 -2.10 -3.52
C VAL A 110 -18.36 -0.62 -3.45
N ASN A 111 -18.84 -0.07 -4.58
CA ASN A 111 -19.17 1.35 -4.72
C ASN A 111 -18.01 2.25 -4.26
N LYS A 112 -18.22 3.11 -3.27
CA LYS A 112 -17.22 4.01 -2.67
C LYS A 112 -16.60 3.48 -1.38
N HIS A 113 -17.00 2.29 -0.91
CA HIS A 113 -16.57 1.75 0.38
C HIS A 113 -15.60 0.58 0.23
N PHE A 114 -14.68 0.49 1.19
CA PHE A 114 -13.81 -0.66 1.40
C PHE A 114 -14.26 -1.38 2.65
N TYR A 115 -14.81 -2.58 2.46
CA TYR A 115 -15.20 -3.49 3.53
C TYR A 115 -14.04 -4.43 3.81
N HIS A 116 -13.70 -4.63 5.08
CA HIS A 116 -12.67 -5.57 5.50
C HIS A 116 -13.26 -6.55 6.50
N ILE A 117 -13.16 -7.83 6.19
CA ILE A 117 -13.69 -8.91 7.02
C ILE A 117 -12.48 -9.70 7.56
N PRO A 118 -12.34 -9.88 8.87
CA PRO A 118 -11.24 -10.66 9.44
C PRO A 118 -11.15 -12.06 8.84
N TYR A 119 -9.93 -12.51 8.56
CA TYR A 119 -9.67 -13.82 7.99
C TYR A 119 -10.20 -14.95 8.89
N ASP A 120 -10.05 -14.78 10.21
CA ASP A 120 -10.46 -15.76 11.21
C ASP A 120 -11.99 -15.95 11.29
N GLU A 121 -12.76 -14.96 10.84
CA GLU A 121 -14.24 -14.99 10.81
C GLU A 121 -14.79 -15.62 9.51
N LEU A 122 -13.95 -15.78 8.47
CA LEU A 122 -14.40 -16.32 7.18
C LEU A 122 -14.87 -17.77 7.24
N PRO A 123 -14.22 -18.69 8.01
CA PRO A 123 -14.71 -20.04 8.18
C PRO A 123 -16.13 -20.08 8.76
N ASP A 124 -16.39 -19.31 9.82
CA ASP A 124 -17.69 -19.25 10.49
C ASP A 124 -18.79 -18.74 9.54
N LEU A 125 -18.48 -17.72 8.74
CA LEU A 125 -19.39 -17.23 7.71
C LEU A 125 -19.65 -18.28 6.63
N GLN A 126 -18.62 -19.03 6.23
CA GLN A 126 -18.76 -20.08 5.24
C GLN A 126 -19.61 -21.26 5.76
N GLU A 127 -19.48 -21.62 7.04
CA GLU A 127 -20.33 -22.62 7.70
C GLU A 127 -21.81 -22.21 7.69
N GLN A 128 -22.08 -20.91 7.79
CA GLN A 128 -23.41 -20.33 7.68
C GLN A 128 -23.89 -20.14 6.23
N GLY A 129 -23.12 -20.61 5.24
CA GLY A 129 -23.45 -20.51 3.81
C GLY A 129 -23.18 -19.12 3.21
N ILE A 130 -22.52 -18.22 3.96
CA ILE A 130 -22.19 -16.87 3.53
C ILE A 130 -20.81 -16.90 2.85
N SER A 131 -20.81 -17.04 1.53
CA SER A 131 -19.56 -16.98 0.75
C SER A 131 -19.09 -15.53 0.51
N PRO A 132 -17.79 -15.28 0.33
CA PRO A 132 -17.26 -13.97 -0.07
C PRO A 132 -17.90 -13.39 -1.34
N GLN A 133 -18.31 -14.26 -2.26
CA GLN A 133 -18.99 -13.85 -3.48
C GLN A 133 -20.44 -13.44 -3.22
N SER A 134 -21.13 -14.13 -2.31
CA SER A 134 -22.47 -13.75 -1.83
C SER A 134 -22.42 -12.37 -1.17
N ILE A 135 -21.47 -12.16 -0.25
CA ILE A 135 -21.25 -10.87 0.40
C ILE A 135 -21.06 -9.76 -0.64
N ARG A 136 -20.16 -9.96 -1.61
CA ARG A 136 -19.92 -8.97 -2.67
C ARG A 136 -21.18 -8.64 -3.48
N ASN A 137 -21.98 -9.64 -3.81
CA ASN A 137 -23.20 -9.44 -4.60
C ASN A 137 -24.28 -8.69 -3.81
N THR A 138 -24.39 -8.96 -2.52
CA THR A 138 -25.40 -8.34 -1.67
C THR A 138 -25.00 -6.92 -1.25
N LEU A 139 -23.71 -6.65 -1.04
CA LEU A 139 -23.19 -5.28 -0.83
C LEU A 139 -23.44 -4.32 -2.01
N ARG A 140 -23.74 -4.85 -3.21
CA ARG A 140 -24.16 -4.02 -4.34
C ARG A 140 -25.62 -3.57 -4.24
N LYS A 141 -26.42 -4.29 -3.46
CA LYS A 141 -27.87 -4.09 -3.31
C LYS A 141 -28.25 -3.39 -2.00
N GLY A 142 -27.42 -3.47 -0.96
CA GLY A 142 -27.69 -2.91 0.36
C GLY A 142 -26.46 -2.91 1.28
N GLY A 143 -26.67 -2.69 2.58
CA GLY A 143 -25.63 -2.60 3.60
C GLY A 143 -25.00 -3.94 3.98
N ILE A 144 -23.86 -3.91 4.67
CA ILE A 144 -23.16 -5.14 5.10
C ILE A 144 -23.90 -5.85 6.25
N TYR A 145 -24.68 -5.12 7.03
CA TYR A 145 -25.36 -5.62 8.24
C TYR A 145 -26.55 -6.54 7.94
N ASP A 146 -27.12 -6.47 6.74
CA ASP A 146 -28.21 -7.38 6.32
C ASP A 146 -27.68 -8.79 5.98
N ILE A 147 -26.36 -8.93 5.86
CA ILE A 147 -25.71 -10.12 5.32
C ILE A 147 -24.98 -10.88 6.41
N VAL A 148 -24.30 -10.15 7.28
CA VAL A 148 -23.35 -10.69 8.24
C VAL A 148 -24.04 -10.80 9.60
N PRO A 149 -23.85 -11.90 10.35
CA PRO A 149 -24.46 -12.07 11.66
C PRO A 149 -24.16 -10.91 12.61
N THR A 150 -25.12 -10.64 13.50
CA THR A 150 -24.93 -9.69 14.61
C THR A 150 -23.75 -10.14 15.47
N GLY A 151 -22.76 -9.27 15.61
CA GLY A 151 -21.53 -9.54 16.37
C GLY A 151 -20.27 -9.73 15.52
N THR A 152 -20.37 -9.97 14.22
CA THR A 152 -19.18 -10.05 13.36
C THR A 152 -18.47 -8.70 13.28
N VAL A 153 -17.15 -8.73 13.40
CA VAL A 153 -16.31 -7.55 13.27
C VAL A 153 -16.08 -7.26 11.78
N VAL A 154 -16.45 -6.05 11.34
CA VAL A 154 -16.25 -5.59 9.97
C VAL A 154 -15.62 -4.21 10.00
N TYR A 155 -14.60 -3.96 9.17
CA TYR A 155 -14.04 -2.62 9.02
C TYR A 155 -14.58 -1.93 7.77
N ILE A 156 -15.28 -0.81 7.94
CA ILE A 156 -15.77 0.01 6.83
C ILE A 156 -14.85 1.23 6.70
N ASN A 157 -14.18 1.37 5.55
CA ASN A 157 -13.23 2.46 5.29
C ASN A 157 -12.12 2.60 6.36
N GLY A 158 -11.79 1.49 7.02
CA GLY A 158 -10.76 1.40 8.06
C GLY A 158 -11.23 1.71 9.48
N VAL A 159 -12.53 1.89 9.69
CA VAL A 159 -13.13 1.98 11.03
C VAL A 159 -13.69 0.63 11.41
N ARG A 160 -13.34 0.14 12.60
CA ARG A 160 -13.91 -1.09 13.18
C ARG A 160 -15.38 -0.86 13.52
N THR A 161 -16.25 -1.72 13.02
CA THR A 161 -17.66 -1.77 13.39
C THR A 161 -18.03 -3.20 13.75
N THR A 162 -18.79 -3.36 14.82
CA THR A 162 -19.42 -4.62 15.22
C THR A 162 -20.87 -4.58 14.76
N GLY A 163 -21.43 -5.71 14.31
CA GLY A 163 -22.74 -5.84 13.64
C GLY A 163 -24.00 -5.39 14.40
N GLU A 164 -23.90 -4.44 15.33
CA GLU A 164 -25.03 -3.66 15.80
C GLU A 164 -25.32 -2.58 14.74
N ALA A 165 -26.51 -2.65 14.16
CA ALA A 165 -27.02 -1.58 13.32
C ALA A 165 -27.22 -0.35 14.20
N ASP A 166 -26.24 0.56 14.20
CA ASP A 166 -26.49 1.94 14.61
C ASP A 166 -27.59 2.47 13.67
N VAL A 167 -28.83 2.45 14.16
CA VAL A 167 -30.04 3.01 13.55
C VAL A 167 -29.69 4.33 12.89
N PHE A 168 -29.56 4.43 11.56
CA PHE A 168 -29.79 5.64 10.73
C PHE A 168 -29.63 5.31 9.23
N ASP A 169 -30.75 5.05 8.57
CA ASP A 169 -30.85 5.09 7.11
C ASP A 169 -30.61 6.53 6.59
N GLU A 170 -29.98 6.65 5.43
CA GLU A 170 -29.68 7.86 4.63
C GLU A 170 -28.56 8.83 5.11
N MET A 171 -28.13 8.78 6.38
CA MET A 171 -26.97 9.55 6.89
C MET A 171 -25.64 8.77 6.94
N GLU A 172 -25.63 7.53 6.44
CA GLU A 172 -24.55 6.56 6.61
C GLU A 172 -23.20 7.06 6.07
N ASP A 173 -23.15 7.66 4.88
CA ASP A 173 -21.90 8.13 4.28
C ASP A 173 -21.24 9.25 5.13
N GLU A 174 -22.02 10.26 5.53
CA GLU A 174 -21.49 11.38 6.32
C GLU A 174 -21.12 10.94 7.73
N TYR A 175 -21.88 10.02 8.33
CA TYR A 175 -21.57 9.43 9.62
C TYR A 175 -20.31 8.55 9.55
N ILE A 176 -20.21 7.67 8.55
CA ILE A 176 -19.01 6.85 8.30
C ILE A 176 -17.82 7.77 8.06
N GLU A 177 -17.96 8.83 7.26
CA GLU A 177 -16.89 9.79 7.02
C GLU A 177 -16.46 10.50 8.31
N LYS A 178 -17.40 10.98 9.13
CA LYS A 178 -17.10 11.58 10.44
C LYS A 178 -16.41 10.59 11.38
N LYS A 179 -16.87 9.35 11.44
CA LYS A 179 -16.27 8.28 12.26
C LYS A 179 -14.87 7.92 11.76
N VAL A 180 -14.68 7.84 10.44
CA VAL A 180 -13.37 7.64 9.78
C VAL A 180 -12.43 8.80 10.08
N GLN A 181 -12.91 10.04 10.02
CA GLN A 181 -12.12 11.22 10.35
C GLN A 181 -11.71 11.25 11.82
N ALA A 182 -12.65 10.98 12.73
CA ALA A 182 -12.39 10.88 14.17
C ALA A 182 -11.34 9.79 14.48
N TYR A 183 -11.52 8.61 13.92
CA TYR A 183 -10.59 7.49 14.07
C TYR A 183 -9.20 7.82 13.50
N LYS A 184 -9.12 8.42 12.30
CA LYS A 184 -7.85 8.88 11.72
C LYS A 184 -7.16 9.91 12.62
N ALA A 185 -7.93 10.83 13.22
CA ALA A 185 -7.41 11.82 14.14
C ALA A 185 -6.88 11.18 15.43
N GLU A 186 -7.60 10.20 15.98
CA GLU A 186 -7.19 9.44 17.16
C GLU A 186 -5.90 8.64 16.89
N ARG A 187 -5.86 7.86 15.81
CA ARG A 187 -4.63 7.16 15.36
C ARG A 187 -3.46 8.11 15.16
N HIS A 188 -3.71 9.31 14.63
CA HIS A 188 -2.67 10.31 14.46
C HIS A 188 -2.15 10.83 15.81
N ARG A 189 -3.03 10.99 16.81
CA ARG A 189 -2.65 11.34 18.19
C ARG A 189 -1.82 10.23 18.84
N GLU A 190 -2.21 8.97 18.69
CA GLU A 190 -1.45 7.81 19.20
C GLU A 190 -0.05 7.72 18.59
N LYS A 191 0.07 7.87 17.26
CA LYS A 191 1.35 7.75 16.56
C LYS A 191 2.28 8.94 16.79
N LYS A 192 1.71 10.13 17.02
CA LYS A 192 2.47 11.37 17.19
C LYS A 192 2.01 12.13 18.44
N PRO A 193 2.17 11.57 19.65
CA PRO A 193 1.67 12.19 20.87
C PRO A 193 2.37 13.52 21.17
N HIS A 194 3.66 13.63 20.82
CA HIS A 194 4.48 14.82 20.96
C HIS A 194 3.95 16.05 20.20
N LEU A 195 3.19 15.85 19.11
CA LEU A 195 2.58 16.95 18.35
C LEU A 195 1.44 17.62 19.12
N PHE A 196 0.81 16.90 20.04
CA PHE A 196 -0.37 17.34 20.80
C PHE A 196 -0.06 17.68 22.26
N GLN A 197 1.02 17.14 22.81
CA GLN A 197 1.48 17.45 24.18
C GLN A 197 2.23 18.78 24.27
N VAL A 198 2.95 19.17 23.21
CA VAL A 198 3.77 20.39 23.21
C VAL A 198 2.97 21.57 22.66
N PRO A 199 2.98 22.75 23.31
CA PRO A 199 2.34 23.95 22.78
C PRO A 199 2.92 24.32 21.40
N GLN A 200 2.17 24.06 20.33
CA GLN A 200 2.51 24.46 18.95
C GLN A 200 2.22 25.95 18.68
N LYS A 201 2.28 26.80 19.72
CA LYS A 201 2.05 28.24 19.60
C LYS A 201 3.38 28.93 19.39
N HIS A 202 3.66 29.29 18.14
CA HIS A 202 4.76 30.18 17.79
C HIS A 202 4.20 31.56 17.47
N THR A 203 4.77 32.61 18.05
CA THR A 203 4.48 33.98 17.63
C THR A 203 5.11 34.22 16.27
N GLU A 204 4.35 34.80 15.33
CA GLU A 204 4.85 35.15 14.01
C GLU A 204 6.05 36.10 14.14
N SER A 205 7.20 35.70 13.59
CA SER A 205 8.37 36.58 13.57
C SER A 205 8.16 37.69 12.53
N LYS A 206 8.80 38.85 12.74
CA LYS A 206 8.81 39.95 11.75
C LYS A 206 9.32 39.46 10.39
N TYR A 207 10.28 38.55 10.38
CA TYR A 207 10.84 37.97 9.17
C TYR A 207 9.84 37.01 8.47
N ALA A 208 9.03 36.24 9.21
CA ALA A 208 7.99 35.41 8.63
C ALA A 208 6.90 36.26 7.93
N LYS A 209 6.50 37.38 8.53
CA LYS A 209 5.59 38.35 7.90
C LYS A 209 6.19 38.96 6.64
N TYR A 210 7.44 39.41 6.71
CA TYR A 210 8.18 39.89 5.55
C TYR A 210 8.24 38.85 4.44
N LEU A 211 8.53 37.57 4.75
CA LEU A 211 8.52 36.50 3.77
C LEU A 211 7.14 36.35 3.12
N TRP A 212 6.04 36.28 3.87
CA TRP A 212 4.70 36.19 3.28
C TRP A 212 4.31 37.38 2.40
N GLU A 213 4.64 38.60 2.84
CA GLU A 213 4.35 39.82 2.09
C GLU A 213 5.25 39.99 0.86
N SER A 214 6.49 39.50 0.94
CA SER A 214 7.47 39.54 -0.16
C SER A 214 7.36 38.35 -1.12
N TYR A 215 6.64 37.28 -0.74
CA TYR A 215 6.52 36.06 -1.54
C TYR A 215 5.55 36.26 -2.72
N THR A 216 6.08 36.69 -3.86
CA THR A 216 5.39 36.86 -5.14
C THR A 216 5.19 35.55 -5.90
N PHE A 217 5.04 34.42 -5.22
CA PHE A 217 4.76 33.15 -5.90
C PHE A 217 3.27 33.07 -6.25
N LYS A 218 2.95 33.42 -7.50
CA LYS A 218 1.61 33.22 -8.05
C LYS A 218 1.44 31.74 -8.41
N CYS A 219 0.94 30.93 -7.47
CA CYS A 219 0.58 29.52 -7.71
C CYS A 219 -0.27 29.31 -8.98
N LYS A 220 -0.99 30.35 -9.42
CA LYS A 220 -1.82 30.36 -10.64
C LYS A 220 -1.03 30.23 -11.95
N GLU A 221 0.28 30.52 -11.95
CA GLU A 221 1.13 30.48 -13.16
C GLU A 221 1.81 29.12 -13.38
N VAL A 222 1.88 28.27 -12.35
CA VAL A 222 2.56 26.96 -12.38
C VAL A 222 1.61 25.79 -12.70
N ALA A 223 0.29 26.02 -12.65
CA ALA A 223 -0.73 25.02 -12.97
C ALA A 223 -1.14 25.06 -14.45
N LYS A 224 -0.17 25.05 -15.38
CA LYS A 224 -0.40 24.87 -16.82
C LYS A 224 0.07 23.51 -17.29
#